data_AF-A0AAW8DEI7-F1
#
_entry.id   AF-A0AAW8DEI7-F1
#
_cell.length_a   1.000
_cell.length_b   1.000
_cell.length_c   1.000
_cell.angle_alpha   90.00
_cell.angle_beta   90.00
_cell.angle_gamma   90.00
#
_symmetry.space_group_name_H-M   'P 1'
#
loop_
_entity.id
_entity.type
_entity.pdbx_description
1 polymer ?
#
loop_
_entity_poly.entity_id
_entity_poly.type
_entity_poly.pdbx_seq_one_letter_code
_entity_poly.pdbx_strand_id
1 'polypeptide(L)'
;MSEDSGSRPDFFTRFTTKVAKVLGHAWVFSAAVIILIVWAFTGPLLGFSDTWQLVINTGTTIVTFLMVFIIQNTQNRDSAALHVKLDAVMRELRITNSKLYQAEDEGEKELEEQRRRIEQEAESD
;
A
#
# COMPACT_ATOMS: atom_id res chain seq x y z
N MET A 1 7.91 31.18 -18.42
CA MET A 1 6.94 30.44 -19.27
C MET A 1 6.42 29.31 -18.40
N SER A 2 5.23 29.49 -17.83
CA SER A 2 4.58 28.54 -16.94
C SER A 2 3.73 27.57 -17.75
N GLU A 3 4.27 26.37 -18.01
CA GLU A 3 3.48 25.25 -18.52
C GLU A 3 3.00 24.40 -17.34
N ASP A 4 1.93 24.88 -16.71
CA ASP A 4 1.05 24.08 -15.86
C ASP A 4 0.35 23.04 -16.76
N SER A 5 0.95 21.87 -16.85
CA SER A 5 0.48 20.74 -17.65
C SER A 5 -0.01 19.63 -16.72
N GLY A 6 -1.31 19.71 -16.38
CA GLY A 6 -2.16 18.53 -16.22
C GLY A 6 -2.29 17.95 -14.82
N SER A 7 -2.96 18.66 -13.91
CA SER A 7 -3.55 18.06 -12.70
C SER A 7 -4.59 16.97 -13.05
N ARG A 8 -4.16 15.71 -13.16
CA ARG A 8 -5.01 14.52 -12.96
C ARG A 8 -4.41 13.43 -12.05
N PRO A 9 -3.99 13.74 -10.81
CA PRO A 9 -3.85 12.71 -9.77
C PRO A 9 -5.09 12.56 -8.87
N ASP A 10 -6.08 13.47 -8.92
CA ASP A 10 -7.16 13.50 -7.92
C ASP A 10 -8.19 12.36 -8.05
N PHE A 11 -8.56 11.95 -9.26
CA PHE A 11 -9.63 10.96 -9.44
C PHE A 11 -9.23 9.56 -8.96
N PHE A 12 -8.06 9.06 -9.40
CA PHE A 12 -7.59 7.73 -9.01
C PHE A 12 -7.32 7.67 -7.52
N THR A 13 -6.61 8.66 -6.96
CA THR A 13 -6.33 8.71 -5.52
C THR A 13 -7.60 8.83 -4.68
N ARG A 14 -8.61 9.61 -5.11
CA ARG A 14 -9.91 9.67 -4.41
C ARG A 14 -10.66 8.35 -4.51
N PHE A 15 -10.65 7.70 -5.67
CA PHE A 15 -11.29 6.40 -5.86
C PHE A 15 -10.64 5.33 -4.98
N THR A 16 -9.32 5.15 -5.06
CA THR A 16 -8.60 4.16 -4.26
C THR A 16 -8.75 4.42 -2.77
N THR A 17 -8.72 5.68 -2.32
CA THR A 17 -8.94 6.04 -0.91
C THR A 17 -10.36 5.69 -0.45
N LYS A 18 -11.38 5.95 -1.27
CA LYS A 18 -12.76 5.56 -0.95
C LYS A 18 -12.90 4.04 -0.89
N VAL A 19 -12.35 3.32 -1.87
CA VAL A 19 -12.37 1.85 -1.91
C VAL A 19 -11.66 1.27 -0.70
N ALA A 20 -10.44 1.72 -0.38
CA ALA A 20 -9.69 1.28 0.79
C ALA A 20 -10.47 1.52 2.10
N LYS A 21 -11.10 2.70 2.24
CA LYS A 21 -11.92 3.02 3.41
C LYS A 21 -13.12 2.07 3.51
N VAL A 22 -13.83 1.81 2.41
CA VAL A 22 -14.98 0.89 2.39
C VAL A 22 -14.53 -0.54 2.71
N LEU A 23 -13.49 -1.05 2.06
CA LEU A 23 -12.94 -2.39 2.29
C LEU A 23 -12.46 -2.60 3.73
N GLY A 24 -12.03 -1.54 4.43
CA GLY A 24 -11.63 -1.60 5.83
C GLY A 24 -12.79 -1.70 6.84
N HIS A 25 -14.05 -1.58 6.42
CA HIS A 25 -15.19 -1.71 7.34
C HIS A 25 -15.56 -3.19 7.58
N ALA A 26 -15.79 -3.54 8.85
CA ALA A 26 -16.19 -4.90 9.25
C ALA A 26 -17.46 -5.43 8.53
N TRP A 27 -18.41 -4.55 8.21
CA TRP A 27 -19.64 -4.95 7.50
C TRP A 27 -19.37 -5.43 6.06
N VAL A 28 -18.34 -4.90 5.40
CA VAL A 28 -17.96 -5.32 4.04
C VAL A 28 -17.37 -6.71 4.04
N PHE A 29 -16.59 -7.04 5.08
CA PHE A 29 -16.09 -8.39 5.28
C PHE A 29 -17.25 -9.38 5.47
N SER A 30 -18.23 -9.05 6.32
CA SER A 30 -19.43 -9.89 6.50
C SER A 30 -20.20 -10.07 5.19
N ALA A 31 -20.38 -9.01 4.40
CA ALA A 31 -21.02 -9.10 3.09
C ALA A 31 -20.24 -10.00 2.12
N ALA A 32 -18.92 -9.91 2.08
CA ALA A 32 -18.06 -10.76 1.26
C ALA A 32 -18.19 -12.25 1.65
N VAL A 33 -18.23 -12.56 2.95
CA VAL A 33 -18.45 -13.92 3.45
C VAL A 33 -19.81 -14.46 3.01
N ILE A 34 -20.87 -13.64 3.10
CA ILE A 34 -22.22 -14.04 2.64
C ILE A 34 -22.20 -14.36 1.14
N ILE A 35 -21.54 -13.53 0.33
CA ILE A 35 -21.39 -13.77 -1.12
C ILE A 35 -20.69 -15.11 -1.38
N LEU A 36 -19.60 -15.41 -0.66
CA LEU A 36 -18.90 -16.69 -0.78
C LEU A 36 -19.77 -17.87 -0.38
N ILE A 37 -20.59 -17.74 0.68
CA ILE A 37 -21.52 -18.78 1.12
C ILE A 37 -22.59 -19.02 0.04
N VAL A 38 -23.19 -17.96 -0.50
CA VAL A 38 -24.19 -18.08 -1.59
C VAL A 38 -23.58 -18.76 -2.81
N TRP A 39 -22.36 -18.37 -3.21
CA TRP A 39 -21.65 -19.01 -4.30
C TRP A 39 -21.31 -20.49 -4.02
N ALA A 40 -20.95 -20.83 -2.77
CA ALA A 40 -20.72 -22.22 -2.38
C ALA A 40 -21.98 -23.08 -2.55
N PHE A 41 -23.15 -22.53 -2.18
CA PHE A 41 -24.44 -23.22 -2.31
C PHE A 41 -24.92 -23.35 -3.76
N THR A 42 -24.48 -22.49 -4.69
CA THR A 42 -24.80 -22.68 -6.12
C THR A 42 -23.98 -23.80 -6.75
N GLY A 43 -22.89 -24.24 -6.12
CA GLY A 43 -22.04 -25.34 -6.59
C GLY A 43 -22.77 -26.68 -6.74
N PRO A 44 -23.43 -27.19 -5.67
CA PRO A 44 -24.23 -28.43 -5.73
C PRO A 44 -25.34 -28.40 -6.78
N LEU A 45 -26.00 -27.24 -6.98
CA LEU A 45 -27.07 -27.07 -7.98
C LEU A 45 -26.55 -27.16 -9.42
N LEU A 46 -25.29 -26.79 -9.64
CA LEU A 46 -24.63 -26.78 -10.95
C LEU A 46 -23.67 -27.96 -11.13
N GLY A 47 -23.69 -28.95 -10.22
CA GLY A 47 -22.83 -30.13 -10.29
C GLY A 47 -21.33 -29.82 -10.21
N PHE A 48 -20.94 -28.73 -9.56
CA PHE A 48 -19.55 -28.25 -9.49
C PHE A 48 -18.88 -28.10 -10.87
N SER A 49 -19.63 -27.60 -11.84
CA SER A 49 -19.17 -27.43 -13.23
C SER A 49 -17.91 -26.58 -13.37
N ASP A 50 -17.20 -26.77 -14.48
CA ASP A 50 -16.03 -25.96 -14.83
C ASP A 50 -16.35 -24.46 -14.88
N THR A 51 -17.56 -24.09 -15.32
CA THR A 51 -18.02 -22.69 -15.32
C THR A 51 -18.16 -22.13 -13.91
N TRP A 52 -18.67 -22.92 -12.96
CA TRP A 52 -18.81 -22.49 -11.57
C TRP A 52 -17.44 -22.21 -10.93
N GLN A 53 -16.45 -23.08 -11.16
CA GLN A 53 -15.07 -22.90 -10.69
C GLN A 53 -14.35 -21.75 -11.42
N LEU A 54 -14.54 -21.64 -12.74
CA LEU A 54 -13.92 -20.60 -13.56
C LEU A 54 -14.32 -19.20 -13.07
N VAL A 55 -15.60 -18.98 -12.76
CA VAL A 55 -16.12 -17.68 -12.32
C VAL A 55 -15.39 -17.20 -11.05
N ILE A 56 -15.19 -18.05 -10.04
CA ILE A 56 -14.49 -17.62 -8.82
C ILE A 56 -12.99 -17.45 -9.02
N ASN A 57 -12.36 -18.34 -9.80
CA ASN A 57 -10.92 -18.29 -10.03
C ASN A 57 -10.56 -17.06 -10.85
N THR A 58 -11.28 -16.80 -11.94
CA THR A 58 -11.07 -15.61 -12.77
C THR A 58 -11.44 -14.33 -12.01
N GLY A 59 -12.57 -14.33 -11.29
CA GLY A 59 -13.01 -13.19 -10.51
C GLY A 59 -12.02 -12.79 -9.41
N THR A 60 -11.58 -13.77 -8.62
CA THR A 60 -10.61 -13.54 -7.53
C THR A 60 -9.27 -13.07 -8.07
N THR A 61 -8.82 -13.60 -9.21
CA THR A 61 -7.58 -13.14 -9.85
C THR A 61 -7.65 -11.67 -10.25
N ILE A 62 -8.75 -11.24 -10.88
CA ILE A 62 -8.96 -9.83 -11.26
C ILE A 62 -9.00 -8.94 -10.01
N VAL A 63 -9.77 -9.33 -8.98
CA VAL A 63 -9.86 -8.59 -7.73
C VAL A 63 -8.49 -8.48 -7.05
N THR A 64 -7.74 -9.57 -7.00
CA THR A 64 -6.39 -9.60 -6.42
C THR A 64 -5.45 -8.66 -7.17
N PHE A 65 -5.46 -8.69 -8.50
CA PHE A 65 -4.67 -7.78 -9.33
C PHE A 65 -5.00 -6.32 -9.03
N LEU A 66 -6.29 -5.96 -8.99
CA LEU A 66 -6.74 -4.62 -8.61
C LEU A 66 -6.34 -4.26 -7.17
N MET A 67 -6.41 -5.21 -6.25
CA MET A 67 -6.04 -5.00 -4.85
C MET A 67 -4.55 -4.68 -4.70
N VAL A 68 -3.67 -5.32 -5.47
CA VAL A 68 -2.24 -4.97 -5.49
C VAL A 68 -2.03 -3.49 -5.86
N PHE A 69 -2.71 -2.99 -6.90
CA PHE A 69 -2.64 -1.57 -7.26
C PHE A 69 -3.18 -0.65 -6.16
N ILE A 70 -4.30 -1.01 -5.53
CA ILE A 70 -4.89 -0.22 -4.44
C ILE A 70 -3.95 -0.18 -3.24
N ILE A 71 -3.37 -1.33 -2.87
CA ILE A 71 -2.42 -1.46 -1.78
C ILE A 71 -1.17 -0.63 -2.09
N GLN A 72 -0.58 -0.77 -3.27
CA GLN A 72 0.60 0.00 -3.69
C GLN A 72 0.34 1.50 -3.67
N ASN A 73 -0.81 1.96 -4.17
CA ASN A 73 -1.17 3.39 -4.12
C ASN A 73 -1.32 3.90 -2.67
N THR A 74 -1.92 3.09 -1.80
CA THR A 74 -2.10 3.45 -0.39
C THR A 74 -0.76 3.47 0.34
N GLN A 75 0.05 2.42 0.17
CA GLN A 75 1.39 2.30 0.73
C GLN A 75 2.31 3.42 0.25
N ASN A 76 2.33 3.75 -1.03
CA ASN A 76 3.17 4.83 -1.56
C ASN A 76 2.82 6.18 -0.92
N ARG A 77 1.52 6.47 -0.75
CA ARG A 77 1.08 7.70 -0.07
C ARG A 77 1.46 7.71 1.41
N ASP A 78 1.30 6.58 2.09
CA ASP A 78 1.61 6.46 3.52
C ASP A 78 3.13 6.57 3.77
N SER A 79 3.97 6.01 2.89
CA SER A 79 5.42 6.20 2.90
C SER A 79 5.80 7.67 2.71
N ALA A 80 5.25 8.36 1.70
CA ALA A 80 5.51 9.78 1.49
C ALA A 80 5.11 10.64 2.70
N ALA A 81 3.97 10.32 3.34
CA ALA A 81 3.55 11.02 4.55
C ALA A 81 4.48 10.73 5.75
N LEU A 82 5.07 9.54 5.82
CA LEU A 82 6.05 9.18 6.84
C LEU A 82 7.34 9.99 6.67
N HIS A 83 7.87 10.11 5.44
CA HIS A 83 9.05 10.95 5.15
C HIS A 83 8.82 12.40 5.59
N VAL A 84 7.71 13.02 5.18
CA VAL A 84 7.40 14.41 5.58
C VAL A 84 7.32 14.60 7.09
N LYS A 85 6.78 13.61 7.83
CA LYS A 85 6.73 13.65 9.29
C LYS A 85 8.12 13.51 9.91
N LEU A 86 8.95 12.63 9.37
CA LEU A 86 10.33 12.45 9.83
C LEU A 86 11.16 13.72 9.60
N ASP A 87 11.05 14.33 8.43
CA ASP A 87 11.72 15.60 8.10
C ASP A 87 11.36 16.72 9.08
N ALA A 88 10.07 16.82 9.44
CA ALA A 88 9.60 17.79 10.42
C ALA A 88 10.25 17.55 11.80
N VAL A 89 10.35 16.29 12.25
CA VAL A 89 10.99 15.93 13.52
C VAL A 89 12.50 16.18 13.48
N MET A 90 13.20 15.77 12.42
CA MET A 90 14.63 16.00 12.25
C MET A 90 14.97 17.50 12.27
N ARG A 91 14.12 18.31 11.65
CA ARG A 91 14.26 19.77 11.64
C ARG A 91 14.08 20.39 13.02
N GLU A 92 13.10 19.96 13.79
CA GLU A 92 12.87 20.44 15.16
C GLU A 92 14.03 20.07 16.10
N LEU A 93 14.56 18.85 15.94
CA LEU A 93 15.73 18.36 16.68
C LEU A 93 17.07 18.92 16.17
N ARG A 94 17.07 19.75 15.12
CA ARG A 94 18.27 20.32 14.48
C ARG A 94 19.30 19.25 14.10
N ILE A 95 18.84 18.09 13.66
CA ILE A 95 19.72 17.03 13.15
C ILE A 95 20.37 17.54 11.86
N THR A 96 21.69 17.75 11.88
CA THR A 96 22.47 18.28 10.74
C THR A 96 23.14 17.20 9.91
N ASN A 97 22.96 15.92 10.26
CA ASN A 97 23.57 14.81 9.53
C ASN A 97 22.90 14.67 8.15
N SER A 98 23.57 15.18 7.11
CA SER A 98 23.06 15.17 5.74
C SER A 98 22.79 13.76 5.21
N LYS A 99 23.44 12.74 5.77
CA LYS A 99 23.23 11.34 5.37
C LYS A 99 21.92 10.78 5.91
N LEU A 100 21.49 11.19 7.10
CA LEU A 100 20.15 10.82 7.60
C LEU A 100 19.03 11.47 6.75
N TYR A 101 19.29 12.65 6.19
CA TYR A 101 18.33 13.36 5.34
C TYR A 101 18.22 12.76 3.93
N GLN A 102 19.14 11.89 3.51
CA GLN A 102 19.17 11.30 2.16
C GLN A 102 18.96 9.79 2.18
N ALA A 103 18.73 9.21 3.35
CA ALA A 103 18.65 7.76 3.53
C ALA A 103 17.49 7.14 2.70
N GLU A 104 16.45 7.89 2.36
CA GLU A 104 15.35 7.43 1.51
C GLU A 104 15.72 7.17 0.05
N ASP A 105 16.76 7.83 -0.44
CA ASP A 105 17.25 7.71 -1.82
C ASP A 105 18.37 6.66 -1.95
N GLU A 106 18.83 6.11 -0.83
CA GLU A 106 19.95 5.16 -0.77
C GLU A 106 19.52 3.71 -1.03
N GLY A 107 20.43 2.93 -1.61
CA GLY A 107 20.21 1.50 -1.83
C GLY A 107 20.26 0.70 -0.52
N GLU A 108 19.63 -0.48 -0.49
CA GLU A 108 19.55 -1.34 0.70
C GLU A 108 20.92 -1.67 1.34
N LYS A 109 21.97 -1.86 0.51
CA LYS A 109 23.33 -2.09 0.99
C LYS A 109 23.94 -0.86 1.67
N GLU A 110 23.69 0.32 1.14
CA GLU A 110 24.21 1.58 1.67
C GLU A 110 23.53 1.89 3.01
N LEU A 111 22.21 1.66 3.10
CA LEU A 111 21.44 1.74 4.35
C LEU A 111 21.97 0.81 5.44
N GLU A 112 22.28 -0.46 5.12
CA GLU A 112 22.88 -1.40 6.07
C GLU A 112 24.26 -0.94 6.57
N GLU A 113 25.09 -0.44 5.66
CA GLU A 113 26.41 0.09 6.02
C GLU A 113 26.31 1.32 6.92
N GLN A 114 25.34 2.21 6.65
CA GLN A 114 25.07 3.35 7.52
C GLN A 114 24.59 2.94 8.90
N ARG A 115 23.63 2.01 8.97
CA ARG A 115 23.09 1.52 10.23
C ARG A 115 24.20 0.96 11.14
N ARG A 116 25.12 0.18 10.57
CA ARG A 116 26.28 -0.35 11.32
C ARG A 116 27.19 0.76 11.83
N ARG A 117 27.42 1.82 11.06
CA ARG A 117 28.26 2.95 11.51
C ARG A 117 27.63 3.71 12.67
N ILE A 118 26.32 3.98 12.61
CA ILE A 118 25.59 4.67 13.67
C ILE A 118 25.60 3.83 14.96
N GLU A 119 25.38 2.52 14.86
CA GLU A 119 25.45 1.60 16.00
C GLU A 119 26.87 1.56 16.61
N GLN A 120 27.91 1.58 15.79
CA GLN A 120 29.31 1.63 16.25
C GLN A 120 29.66 2.96 16.94
N GLU A 121 29.22 4.09 16.39
CA GLU A 121 29.42 5.42 16.99
C GLU A 121 28.71 5.51 18.35
N ALA A 122 27.49 4.98 18.46
CA ALA A 122 26.71 4.96 19.70
C ALA A 122 27.27 4.01 20.77
N GLU A 123 27.99 2.95 20.40
CA GLU A 123 28.70 2.08 21.34
C GLU A 123 30.05 2.65 21.81
N SER A 124 30.56 3.67 21.10
CA SER A 124 31.86 4.30 21.40
C SER A 124 31.78 5.56 22.27
N ASP A 125 30.57 6.08 22.52
CA ASP A 125 30.26 7.19 23.46
C ASP A 125 29.80 6.66 24.84
#